data_AF-A0A5N5D055-F1
#
_entry.id   AF-A0A5N5D055-F1
#
_cell.length_a   1.000
_cell.length_b   1.000
_cell.length_c   1.000
_cell.angle_alpha   90.00
_cell.angle_beta   90.00
_cell.angle_gamma   90.00
#
_symmetry.space_group_name_H-M   'P 1'
#
loop_
_entity.id
_entity.type
_entity.pdbx_description
1 polymer ?
#
loop_
_entity_poly.entity_id
_entity_poly.type
_entity_poly.pdbx_seq_one_letter_code
_entity_poly.pdbx_strand_id
1 'polypeptide(L)'
;MASEIGLNFTQVEFAQHPYYPLGVAVVGYAANQWSLLLLLGAFAVAWSTVLGAAYFVVAKKQPTMPVSEVLTFMWFVLCKSSQHLFGQLWKEYSLSDSRYLTSDPFVLCMEAVTAICWGPLCMVLAYMMITNSPLRHPLQIVISLGQIYGDVLYFATNFFDETILGVTYCRPGAYYYWFYYFFFNAIWIFIPSILIWRSFAACQGAFEALTKQEASPKSKGAVKKE
;
A
#
# COMPACT_ATOMS: atom_id res chain seq x y z
N MET A 1 51.32 36.04 12.33
CA MET A 1 50.91 35.72 10.94
C MET A 1 50.16 34.39 10.98
N ALA A 2 48.94 34.42 11.54
CA ALA A 2 48.02 33.29 11.52
C ALA A 2 46.90 33.72 10.57
N SER A 3 46.90 33.17 9.36
CA SER A 3 45.86 33.40 8.38
C SER A 3 44.59 32.67 8.84
N GLU A 4 43.57 33.43 9.24
CA GLU A 4 42.22 32.93 9.35
C GLU A 4 41.76 32.43 7.97
N ILE A 5 41.66 31.12 7.82
CA ILE A 5 40.90 30.51 6.73
C ILE A 5 39.44 30.79 7.06
N GLY A 6 38.94 31.94 6.58
CA GLY A 6 37.52 32.24 6.56
C GLY A 6 36.82 31.21 5.67
N LEU A 7 36.40 30.09 6.25
CA LEU A 7 35.41 29.20 5.65
C LEU A 7 34.12 30.00 5.56
N ASN A 8 33.91 30.60 4.39
CA ASN A 8 32.67 31.25 4.02
C ASN A 8 31.60 30.14 3.97
N PHE A 9 30.87 29.94 5.08
CA PHE A 9 29.63 29.18 5.11
C PHE A 9 28.50 29.96 4.40
N THR A 10 28.82 30.53 3.23
CA THR A 10 27.83 31.13 2.33
C THR A 10 26.91 30.02 1.85
N GLN A 11 25.75 29.98 2.50
CA GLN A 11 24.46 29.52 2.01
C GLN A 11 24.55 28.47 0.89
N VAL A 12 24.34 27.21 1.24
CA VAL A 12 23.81 26.25 0.27
C VAL A 12 22.46 26.81 -0.17
N GLU A 13 22.40 27.47 -1.33
CA GLU A 13 21.14 27.85 -1.96
C GLU A 13 20.39 26.56 -2.30
N PHE A 14 19.46 26.17 -1.43
CA PHE A 14 18.58 25.08 -1.71
C PHE A 14 17.64 25.49 -2.85
N ALA A 15 17.55 24.65 -3.87
CA ALA A 15 16.64 24.88 -4.99
C ALA A 15 15.21 25.03 -4.46
N GLN A 16 14.54 26.12 -4.84
CA GLN A 16 13.16 26.35 -4.45
C GLN A 16 12.26 25.23 -4.97
N HIS A 17 11.40 24.70 -4.10
CA HIS A 17 10.49 23.61 -4.41
C HIS A 17 9.06 23.90 -3.90
N PRO A 18 8.03 23.25 -4.46
CA PRO A 18 6.64 23.49 -4.10
C PRO A 18 6.17 22.72 -2.85
N TYR A 19 7.00 21.83 -2.28
CA TYR A 19 6.65 21.00 -1.13
C TYR A 19 6.69 21.75 0.20
N TYR A 20 5.74 21.44 1.07
CA TYR A 20 5.61 22.06 2.39
C TYR A 20 6.28 21.22 3.47
N PRO A 21 6.87 21.78 4.54
CA PRO A 21 7.04 23.21 4.77
C PRO A 21 8.04 23.83 3.78
N LEU A 22 7.75 25.06 3.34
CA LEU A 22 8.61 25.78 2.40
C LEU A 22 9.96 26.13 3.04
N GLY A 23 11.02 26.14 2.24
CA GLY A 23 12.37 26.54 2.68
C GLY A 23 13.17 25.44 3.38
N VAL A 24 12.63 24.22 3.50
CA VAL A 24 13.39 23.04 3.91
C VAL A 24 14.28 22.56 2.77
N ALA A 25 15.44 22.01 3.10
CA ALA A 25 16.32 21.42 2.11
C ALA A 25 15.76 20.09 1.58
N VAL A 26 15.48 20.00 0.28
CA VAL A 26 15.23 18.72 -0.41
C VAL A 26 16.49 18.36 -1.21
N VAL A 27 17.26 17.43 -0.67
CA VAL A 27 18.55 17.01 -1.25
C VAL A 27 18.30 16.43 -2.65
N GLY A 28 18.99 16.96 -3.66
CA GLY A 28 18.87 16.49 -5.03
C GLY A 28 17.52 16.80 -5.70
N TYR A 29 16.80 17.83 -5.24
CA TYR A 29 15.53 18.23 -5.86
C TYR A 29 15.67 18.47 -7.36
N ALA A 30 14.83 17.79 -8.13
CA ALA A 30 14.63 18.02 -9.55
C ALA A 30 13.14 17.97 -9.85
N ALA A 31 12.62 19.02 -10.47
CA ALA A 31 11.21 19.11 -10.86
C ALA A 31 10.79 17.96 -11.79
N ASN A 32 9.48 17.69 -11.84
CA ASN A 32 8.92 16.75 -12.80
C ASN A 32 9.22 17.21 -14.23
N GLN A 33 9.74 16.29 -15.05
CA GLN A 33 10.02 16.56 -16.46
C GLN A 33 8.79 16.34 -17.34
N TRP A 34 7.85 15.52 -16.88
CA TRP A 34 6.63 15.18 -17.59
C TRP A 34 5.47 16.01 -17.06
N SER A 35 4.53 16.34 -17.93
CA SER A 35 3.28 16.97 -17.51
C SER A 35 2.44 15.98 -16.69
N LEU A 36 1.59 16.51 -15.81
CA LEU A 36 0.66 15.71 -15.01
C LEU A 36 -0.18 14.76 -15.89
N LEU A 37 -0.71 15.26 -17.00
CA LEU A 37 -1.53 14.44 -17.92
C LEU A 37 -0.74 13.26 -18.49
N LEU A 38 0.54 13.47 -18.86
CA LEU A 38 1.39 12.39 -19.37
C LEU A 38 1.71 11.37 -18.28
N LEU A 39 1.95 11.82 -17.04
CA LEU A 39 2.17 10.93 -15.89
C LEU A 39 0.95 10.05 -15.63
N LEU A 40 -0.24 10.67 -15.56
CA LEU A 40 -1.50 9.95 -15.35
C LEU A 40 -1.80 8.98 -16.50
N GLY A 41 -1.54 9.39 -17.75
CA GLY A 41 -1.71 8.53 -18.92
C GLY A 41 -0.78 7.32 -18.91
N ALA A 42 0.52 7.53 -18.64
CA ALA A 42 1.50 6.46 -18.54
C ALA A 42 1.14 5.48 -17.40
N PHE A 43 0.69 6.02 -16.27
CA PHE A 43 0.25 5.23 -15.13
C PHE A 43 -0.99 4.39 -15.44
N ALA A 44 -2.00 4.99 -16.07
CA ALA A 44 -3.22 4.29 -16.48
C ALA A 44 -2.91 3.13 -17.45
N VAL A 45 -1.99 3.34 -18.40
CA VAL A 45 -1.55 2.29 -19.33
C VAL A 45 -0.81 1.17 -18.59
N ALA A 46 0.12 1.51 -17.70
CA ALA A 46 0.87 0.53 -16.92
C ALA A 46 -0.05 -0.32 -16.04
N TRP A 47 -0.97 0.32 -15.31
CA TRP A 47 -1.96 -0.36 -14.49
C TRP A 47 -2.91 -1.22 -15.31
N SER A 48 -3.43 -0.72 -16.43
CA SER A 48 -4.29 -1.49 -17.32
C SER A 48 -3.57 -2.73 -17.87
N THR A 49 -2.29 -2.61 -18.18
CA THR A 49 -1.46 -3.73 -18.66
C THR A 49 -1.28 -4.79 -17.57
N VAL A 50 -0.91 -4.37 -16.35
CA VAL A 50 -0.73 -5.28 -15.20
C VAL A 50 -2.04 -5.98 -14.85
N LEU A 51 -3.14 -5.22 -14.76
CA LEU A 51 -4.47 -5.74 -14.43
C LEU A 51 -5.01 -6.66 -15.53
N GLY A 52 -4.80 -6.31 -16.80
CA GLY A 52 -5.17 -7.15 -17.94
C GLY A 52 -4.40 -8.48 -17.94
N ALA A 53 -3.09 -8.45 -17.67
CA ALA A 53 -2.27 -9.65 -17.54
C ALA A 53 -2.72 -10.52 -16.34
N ALA A 54 -2.98 -9.89 -15.20
CA ALA A 54 -3.49 -10.55 -14.00
C ALA A 54 -4.84 -11.26 -14.28
N TYR A 55 -5.78 -10.56 -14.92
CA TYR A 55 -7.05 -11.12 -15.33
C TYR A 55 -6.88 -12.30 -16.29
N PHE A 56 -6.01 -12.17 -17.29
CA PHE A 56 -5.74 -13.25 -18.24
C PHE A 56 -5.18 -14.50 -17.55
N VAL A 57 -4.30 -14.34 -16.56
CA VAL A 57 -3.79 -15.45 -15.75
C VAL A 57 -4.92 -16.17 -15.02
N VAL A 58 -5.81 -15.43 -14.35
CA VAL A 58 -6.95 -16.02 -13.64
C VAL A 58 -7.91 -16.71 -14.59
N ALA A 59 -8.29 -16.05 -15.70
CA ALA A 59 -9.18 -16.60 -16.71
C ALA A 59 -8.66 -17.93 -17.28
N LYS A 60 -7.32 -18.07 -17.41
CA LYS A 60 -6.69 -19.30 -17.92
C LYS A 60 -6.49 -20.37 -16.85
N LYS A 61 -6.14 -20.00 -15.61
CA LYS A 61 -5.72 -20.95 -14.56
C LYS A 61 -6.86 -21.34 -13.61
N GLN A 62 -7.81 -20.46 -13.37
CA GLN A 62 -8.95 -20.65 -12.46
C GLN A 62 -10.22 -19.99 -13.05
N PRO A 63 -10.77 -20.54 -14.15
CA PRO A 63 -11.93 -19.94 -14.85
C PRO A 63 -13.22 -19.95 -14.02
N THR A 64 -13.30 -20.76 -12.97
CA THR A 64 -14.46 -20.87 -12.07
C THR A 64 -14.40 -19.91 -10.89
N MET A 65 -13.34 -19.10 -10.78
CA MET A 65 -13.14 -18.16 -9.67
C MET A 65 -14.26 -17.09 -9.68
N PRO A 66 -14.96 -16.87 -8.55
CA PRO A 66 -16.00 -15.86 -8.49
C PRO A 66 -15.41 -14.45 -8.65
N VAL A 67 -16.19 -13.53 -9.22
CA VAL A 67 -15.75 -12.14 -9.52
C VAL A 67 -15.13 -11.46 -8.30
N SER A 68 -15.69 -11.67 -7.11
CA SER A 68 -15.18 -11.09 -5.87
C SER A 68 -13.76 -11.57 -5.51
N GLU A 69 -13.36 -12.77 -5.91
CA GLU A 69 -12.01 -13.33 -5.72
C GLU A 69 -11.09 -12.88 -6.86
N VAL A 70 -11.60 -12.72 -8.09
CA VAL A 70 -10.85 -12.11 -9.20
C VAL A 70 -10.44 -10.68 -8.83
N LEU A 71 -11.36 -9.89 -8.28
CA LEU A 71 -11.08 -8.53 -7.82
C LEU A 71 -10.06 -8.50 -6.67
N THR A 72 -10.16 -9.42 -5.71
CA THR A 72 -9.17 -9.57 -4.64
C THR A 72 -7.79 -9.94 -5.19
N PHE A 73 -7.73 -10.86 -6.17
CA PHE A 73 -6.48 -11.23 -6.84
C PHE A 73 -5.85 -10.03 -7.53
N MET A 74 -6.64 -9.29 -8.31
CA MET A 74 -6.20 -8.09 -9.02
C MET A 74 -5.71 -7.00 -8.06
N TRP A 75 -6.37 -6.83 -6.91
CA TRP A 75 -5.93 -5.92 -5.85
C TRP A 75 -4.52 -6.27 -5.34
N PHE A 76 -4.25 -7.53 -5.01
CA PHE A 76 -2.92 -7.93 -4.52
C PHE A 76 -1.84 -7.87 -5.61
N VAL A 77 -2.19 -8.14 -6.87
CA VAL A 77 -1.26 -7.94 -7.99
C VAL A 77 -0.92 -6.46 -8.16
N LEU A 78 -1.92 -5.57 -8.05
CA LEU A 78 -1.74 -4.13 -8.13
C LEU A 78 -0.91 -3.58 -6.97
N CYS A 79 -1.11 -4.08 -5.74
CA CYS A 79 -0.34 -3.68 -4.55
C CYS A 79 1.18 -3.84 -4.74
N LYS A 80 1.62 -4.86 -5.48
CA LYS A 80 3.06 -5.03 -5.77
C LYS A 80 3.56 -4.10 -6.87
N SER A 81 2.75 -3.87 -7.91
CA SER A 81 3.20 -3.07 -9.06
C SER A 81 3.26 -1.57 -8.74
N SER A 82 2.48 -1.08 -7.78
CA SER A 82 2.50 0.34 -7.38
C SER A 82 3.82 0.78 -6.71
N GLN A 83 4.64 -0.15 -6.21
CA GLN A 83 5.80 0.16 -5.36
C GLN A 83 7.06 0.65 -6.11
N HIS A 84 7.22 0.34 -7.40
CA HIS A 84 8.53 0.48 -8.07
C HIS A 84 8.54 1.32 -9.35
N LEU A 85 7.38 1.69 -9.89
CA LEU A 85 7.33 2.03 -11.31
C LEU A 85 7.49 3.52 -11.63
N PHE A 86 7.35 4.48 -10.70
CA PHE A 86 7.29 5.90 -11.09
C PHE A 86 7.84 6.91 -10.08
N GLY A 87 9.14 7.21 -10.12
CA GLY A 87 9.73 8.30 -9.31
C GLY A 87 9.13 9.69 -9.59
N GLN A 88 8.68 9.97 -10.82
CA GLN A 88 8.01 11.24 -11.16
C GLN A 88 6.59 11.31 -10.59
N LEU A 89 5.90 10.18 -10.46
CA LEU A 89 4.57 10.14 -9.84
C LEU A 89 4.67 10.33 -8.33
N TRP A 90 5.71 9.75 -7.71
CA TRP A 90 5.98 9.99 -6.29
C TRP A 90 6.18 11.47 -6.00
N LYS A 91 6.94 12.21 -6.84
CA LYS A 91 7.06 13.67 -6.72
C LYS A 91 5.71 14.39 -6.82
N GLU A 92 4.84 13.98 -7.74
CA GLU A 92 3.49 14.55 -7.85
C GLU A 92 2.66 14.28 -6.59
N TYR A 93 2.68 13.04 -6.10
CA TYR A 93 2.01 12.66 -4.86
C TYR A 93 2.61 13.37 -3.64
N SER A 94 3.91 13.65 -3.62
CA SER A 94 4.56 14.39 -2.53
C SER A 94 4.08 15.84 -2.37
N LEU A 95 3.30 16.37 -3.33
CA LEU A 95 2.57 17.63 -3.12
C LEU A 95 1.48 17.51 -2.06
N SER A 96 0.91 16.32 -1.87
CA SER A 96 -0.05 16.07 -0.79
C SER A 96 0.61 15.72 0.54
N ASP A 97 1.80 15.13 0.50
CA ASP A 97 2.62 14.87 1.67
C ASP A 97 4.11 14.84 1.32
N SER A 98 4.84 15.88 1.71
CA SER A 98 6.25 16.04 1.40
C SER A 98 7.18 15.10 2.17
N ARG A 99 6.69 14.39 3.19
CA ARG A 99 7.48 13.44 3.99
C ARG A 99 8.14 12.34 3.13
N TYR A 100 7.52 12.05 1.99
CA TYR A 100 8.04 11.19 0.94
C TYR A 100 9.34 11.70 0.27
N LEU A 101 9.60 13.01 0.28
CA LEU A 101 10.81 13.64 -0.27
C LEU A 101 11.79 14.08 0.80
N THR A 102 11.31 14.43 1.98
CA THR A 102 12.17 14.83 3.11
C THR A 102 12.73 13.63 3.88
N SER A 103 12.46 12.40 3.41
CA SER A 103 12.92 11.14 4.03
C SER A 103 12.54 11.06 5.52
N ASP A 104 11.29 11.38 5.83
CA ASP A 104 10.76 11.23 7.19
C ASP A 104 11.02 9.80 7.70
N PRO A 105 11.58 9.62 8.92
CA PRO A 105 11.97 8.31 9.41
C PRO A 105 10.81 7.30 9.45
N PHE A 106 9.61 7.75 9.82
CA PHE A 106 8.46 6.86 9.89
C PHE A 106 8.00 6.46 8.48
N VAL A 107 7.76 7.42 7.60
CA VAL A 107 7.34 7.16 6.21
C VAL A 107 8.36 6.27 5.50
N LEU A 108 9.66 6.56 5.64
CA LEU A 108 10.72 5.75 5.04
C LEU A 108 10.72 4.31 5.55
N CYS A 109 10.63 4.10 6.87
CA CYS A 109 10.58 2.76 7.45
C CYS A 109 9.32 2.00 7.02
N MET A 110 8.16 2.67 7.02
CA MET A 110 6.88 2.07 6.68
C MET A 110 6.81 1.68 5.19
N GLU A 111 7.29 2.53 4.29
CA GLU A 111 7.41 2.21 2.86
C GLU A 111 8.44 1.10 2.62
N ALA A 112 9.56 1.07 3.35
CA ALA A 112 10.53 -0.01 3.25
C ALA A 112 9.91 -1.36 3.64
N VAL A 113 9.18 -1.44 4.77
CA VAL A 113 8.44 -2.65 5.16
C VAL A 113 7.42 -3.03 4.10
N THR A 114 6.71 -2.06 3.52
CA THR A 114 5.75 -2.31 2.44
C THR A 114 6.42 -2.90 1.20
N ALA A 115 7.57 -2.37 0.80
CA ALA A 115 8.31 -2.83 -0.36
C ALA A 115 8.93 -4.23 -0.16
N ILE A 116 9.52 -4.50 1.01
CA ILE A 116 10.28 -5.74 1.28
C ILE A 116 9.45 -6.87 1.87
N CYS A 117 8.36 -6.56 2.60
CA CYS A 117 7.49 -7.56 3.22
C CYS A 117 6.15 -7.64 2.48
N TRP A 118 5.36 -6.56 2.46
CA TRP A 118 3.99 -6.62 1.95
C TRP A 118 3.94 -6.91 0.46
N GLY A 119 4.80 -6.28 -0.35
CA GLY A 119 4.89 -6.51 -1.78
C GLY A 119 5.12 -7.99 -2.15
N PRO A 120 6.19 -8.64 -1.67
CA PRO A 120 6.42 -10.06 -1.91
C PRO A 120 5.29 -10.96 -1.38
N LEU A 121 4.76 -10.67 -0.18
CA LEU A 121 3.67 -11.45 0.39
C LEU A 121 2.37 -11.34 -0.43
N CYS A 122 2.10 -10.19 -1.07
CA CYS A 122 0.98 -10.04 -1.99
C CYS A 122 1.09 -11.00 -3.19
N MET A 123 2.31 -11.24 -3.70
CA MET A 123 2.54 -12.20 -4.79
C MET A 123 2.37 -13.65 -4.31
N VAL A 124 2.85 -13.97 -3.11
CA VAL A 124 2.63 -15.28 -2.48
C VAL A 124 1.14 -15.54 -2.30
N LEU A 125 0.38 -14.55 -1.83
CA LEU A 125 -1.06 -14.64 -1.68
C LEU A 125 -1.75 -14.83 -3.04
N ALA A 126 -1.38 -14.06 -4.05
CA ALA A 126 -1.91 -14.22 -5.41
C ALA A 126 -1.68 -15.65 -5.95
N TYR A 127 -0.50 -16.22 -5.72
CA TYR A 127 -0.21 -17.62 -6.05
C TYR A 127 -1.07 -18.61 -5.26
N MET A 128 -1.26 -18.39 -3.95
CA MET A 128 -2.14 -19.20 -3.10
C MET A 128 -3.60 -19.17 -3.57
N MET A 129 -4.07 -18.03 -4.10
CA MET A 129 -5.42 -17.92 -4.67
C MET A 129 -5.56 -18.77 -5.95
N ILE A 130 -4.55 -18.76 -6.83
CA ILE A 130 -4.58 -19.58 -8.06
C ILE A 130 -4.49 -21.08 -7.73
N THR A 131 -3.80 -21.45 -6.66
CA THR A 131 -3.63 -22.84 -6.23
C THR A 131 -4.71 -23.32 -5.25
N ASN A 132 -5.70 -22.48 -4.94
CA ASN A 132 -6.77 -22.75 -3.98
C ASN A 132 -6.25 -23.20 -2.59
N SER A 133 -5.12 -22.64 -2.15
CA SER A 133 -4.56 -22.96 -0.83
C SER A 133 -5.42 -22.36 0.29
N PRO A 134 -5.77 -23.13 1.34
CA PRO A 134 -6.53 -22.61 2.48
C PRO A 134 -5.73 -21.57 3.28
N LEU A 135 -4.39 -21.58 3.20
CA LEU A 135 -3.52 -20.60 3.84
C LEU A 135 -3.65 -19.19 3.25
N ARG A 136 -4.35 -19.04 2.12
CA ARG A 136 -4.66 -17.72 1.55
C ARG A 136 -5.39 -16.82 2.53
N HIS A 137 -6.31 -17.36 3.35
CA HIS A 137 -7.14 -16.53 4.23
C HIS A 137 -6.34 -15.96 5.41
N PRO A 138 -5.56 -16.77 6.17
CA PRO A 138 -4.64 -16.23 7.16
C PRO A 138 -3.67 -15.20 6.58
N LEU A 139 -3.06 -15.50 5.41
CA LEU A 139 -2.11 -14.58 4.80
C LEU A 139 -2.79 -13.27 4.33
N GLN A 140 -3.98 -13.35 3.76
CA GLN A 140 -4.79 -12.18 3.40
C GLN A 140 -5.10 -11.32 4.62
N ILE A 141 -5.45 -11.91 5.77
CA ILE A 141 -5.70 -11.16 7.00
C ILE A 141 -4.43 -10.45 7.46
N VAL A 142 -3.29 -11.14 7.50
CA VAL A 142 -2.01 -10.56 7.94
C VAL A 142 -1.60 -9.36 7.08
N ILE A 143 -1.62 -9.52 5.75
CA ILE A 143 -1.25 -8.44 4.82
C ILE A 143 -2.23 -7.27 4.96
N SER A 144 -3.54 -7.56 4.96
CA SER A 144 -4.57 -6.52 5.03
C SER A 144 -4.51 -5.74 6.35
N LEU A 145 -4.22 -6.41 7.46
CA LEU A 145 -4.03 -5.76 8.75
C LEU A 145 -2.78 -4.88 8.73
N GLY A 146 -1.68 -5.35 8.13
CA GLY A 146 -0.46 -4.57 7.95
C GLY A 146 -0.70 -3.28 7.15
N GLN A 147 -1.50 -3.35 6.09
CA GLN A 147 -1.90 -2.19 5.29
C GLN A 147 -2.69 -1.16 6.12
N ILE A 148 -3.73 -1.60 6.84
CA ILE A 148 -4.53 -0.72 7.71
C ILE A 148 -3.66 -0.11 8.81
N TYR A 149 -2.83 -0.93 9.46
CA TYR A 149 -1.99 -0.47 10.56
C TYR A 149 -0.98 0.58 10.10
N GLY A 150 -0.32 0.35 8.96
CA GLY A 150 0.58 1.34 8.35
C GLY A 150 -0.13 2.65 8.07
N ASP A 151 -1.32 2.60 7.49
CA ASP A 151 -2.07 3.80 7.10
C ASP A 151 -2.63 4.57 8.30
N VAL A 152 -3.10 3.87 9.33
CA VAL A 152 -3.51 4.49 10.60
C VAL A 152 -2.34 5.25 11.24
N LEU A 153 -1.14 4.65 11.27
CA LEU A 153 0.05 5.33 11.78
C LEU A 153 0.50 6.48 10.88
N TYR A 154 0.33 6.36 9.56
CA TYR A 154 0.61 7.41 8.59
C TYR A 154 -0.26 8.66 8.82
N PHE A 155 -1.56 8.48 9.04
CA PHE A 155 -2.46 9.57 9.43
C PHE A 155 -2.14 10.11 10.82
N ALA A 156 -1.90 9.23 11.80
CA ALA A 156 -1.64 9.63 13.18
C ALA A 156 -0.38 10.47 13.32
N THR A 157 0.70 10.11 12.63
CA THR A 157 1.97 10.86 12.65
C THR A 157 1.82 12.23 12.00
N ASN A 158 1.11 12.32 10.86
CA ASN A 158 0.84 13.61 10.23
C ASN A 158 0.01 14.53 11.14
N PHE A 159 -1.04 13.96 11.72
CA PHE A 159 -1.93 14.68 12.63
C PHE A 159 -1.18 15.16 13.87
N PHE A 160 -0.31 14.33 14.44
CA PHE A 160 0.53 14.72 15.58
C PHE A 160 1.47 15.86 15.22
N ASP A 161 2.19 15.78 14.11
CA ASP A 161 3.10 16.82 13.65
C ASP A 161 2.36 18.15 13.39
N GLU A 162 1.18 18.09 12.80
CA GLU A 162 0.36 19.27 12.53
C GLU A 162 -0.18 19.90 13.83
N THR A 163 -0.70 19.10 14.74
CA THR A 163 -1.36 19.61 15.96
C THR A 163 -0.40 19.98 17.08
N ILE A 164 0.70 19.26 17.22
CA ILE A 164 1.65 19.42 18.32
C ILE A 164 2.87 20.23 17.90
N LEU A 165 3.42 19.96 16.72
CA LEU A 165 4.63 20.63 16.22
C LEU A 165 4.30 21.83 15.31
N GLY A 166 3.05 21.98 14.86
CA GLY A 166 2.64 23.03 13.95
C GLY A 166 3.23 22.89 12.54
N VAL A 167 3.62 21.68 12.15
CA VAL A 167 4.25 21.40 10.85
C VAL A 167 3.22 20.82 9.89
N THR A 168 3.08 21.46 8.73
CA THR A 168 2.21 20.97 7.65
C THR A 168 3.07 20.47 6.50
N TYR A 169 2.82 19.24 6.05
CA TYR A 169 3.51 18.63 4.91
C TYR A 169 2.70 18.72 3.60
N CYS A 170 1.39 18.93 3.72
CA CYS A 170 0.49 19.06 2.58
C CYS A 170 0.53 20.47 2.00
N ARG A 171 0.64 20.57 0.67
CA ARG A 171 0.51 21.86 -0.01
C ARG A 171 -0.91 22.42 0.19
N PRO A 172 -1.06 23.73 0.49
CA PRO A 172 -2.37 24.37 0.59
C PRO A 172 -3.20 24.17 -0.67
N GLY A 173 -4.44 23.71 -0.47
CA GLY A 173 -5.40 23.43 -1.52
C GLY A 173 -6.22 22.18 -1.21
N ALA A 174 -7.56 22.33 -1.22
CA ALA A 174 -8.46 21.23 -0.88
C ALA A 174 -8.24 19.97 -1.73
N TYR A 175 -7.79 20.13 -2.98
CA TYR A 175 -7.48 19.02 -3.88
C TYR A 175 -6.36 18.12 -3.37
N TYR A 176 -5.22 18.69 -2.95
CA TYR A 176 -4.08 17.89 -2.47
C TYR A 176 -4.40 17.19 -1.15
N TYR A 177 -5.15 17.85 -0.26
CA TYR A 177 -5.52 17.23 1.01
C TYR A 177 -6.61 16.17 0.84
N TRP A 178 -7.76 16.51 0.25
CA TRP A 178 -8.90 15.59 0.24
C TRP A 178 -8.80 14.51 -0.83
N PHE A 179 -8.29 14.84 -2.01
CA PHE A 179 -8.22 13.89 -3.10
C PHE A 179 -6.93 13.07 -3.08
N TYR A 180 -5.77 13.70 -2.91
CA TYR A 180 -4.51 12.95 -2.91
C TYR A 180 -4.25 12.30 -1.55
N TYR A 181 -4.20 13.09 -0.49
CA TYR A 181 -3.84 12.58 0.84
C TYR A 181 -4.97 11.74 1.45
N PHE A 182 -6.21 12.23 1.53
CA PHE A 182 -7.27 11.48 2.20
C PHE A 182 -7.82 10.34 1.34
N PHE A 183 -8.33 10.64 0.14
CA PHE A 183 -9.06 9.67 -0.66
C PHE A 183 -8.20 8.49 -1.13
N PHE A 184 -6.98 8.73 -1.63
CA PHE A 184 -6.13 7.60 -2.03
C PHE A 184 -5.82 6.73 -0.82
N ASN A 185 -5.23 7.24 0.26
CA ASN A 185 -4.91 6.42 1.43
C ASN A 185 -6.14 5.70 2.02
N ALA A 186 -7.31 6.33 2.05
CA ALA A 186 -8.55 5.69 2.51
C ALA A 186 -8.88 4.38 1.76
N ILE A 187 -8.51 4.23 0.48
CA ILE A 187 -8.68 2.97 -0.27
C ILE A 187 -7.91 1.81 0.40
N TRP A 188 -6.72 2.08 0.96
CA TRP A 188 -5.85 1.14 1.68
C TRP A 188 -6.36 0.85 3.10
N ILE A 189 -7.42 1.53 3.56
CA ILE A 189 -8.17 1.16 4.77
C ILE A 189 -9.41 0.36 4.38
N PHE A 190 -10.22 0.88 3.45
CA PHE A 190 -11.54 0.31 3.14
C PHE A 190 -11.44 -1.05 2.47
N ILE A 191 -10.62 -1.21 1.43
CA ILE A 191 -10.50 -2.49 0.72
C ILE A 191 -9.94 -3.57 1.67
N PRO A 192 -8.82 -3.35 2.38
CA PRO A 192 -8.29 -4.35 3.30
C PRO A 192 -9.25 -4.71 4.43
N SER A 193 -10.05 -3.76 4.94
CA SER A 193 -11.08 -4.03 5.95
C SER A 193 -12.13 -5.04 5.45
N ILE A 194 -12.61 -4.87 4.21
CA ILE A 194 -13.53 -5.80 3.56
C ILE A 194 -12.88 -7.18 3.38
N LEU A 195 -11.59 -7.21 2.99
CA LEU A 195 -10.84 -8.45 2.79
C LEU A 195 -10.61 -9.22 4.09
N ILE A 196 -10.34 -8.52 5.19
CA ILE A 196 -10.24 -9.10 6.54
C ILE A 196 -11.57 -9.76 6.89
N TRP A 197 -12.68 -9.01 6.78
CA TRP A 197 -14.00 -9.53 7.13
C TRP A 197 -14.35 -10.78 6.30
N ARG A 198 -14.13 -10.75 4.99
CA ARG A 198 -14.37 -11.90 4.10
C ARG A 198 -13.53 -13.12 4.49
N SER A 199 -12.25 -12.94 4.81
CA SER A 199 -11.40 -14.04 5.25
C SER A 199 -11.82 -14.61 6.60
N PHE A 200 -12.20 -13.77 7.56
CA PHE A 200 -12.73 -14.23 8.84
C PHE A 200 -14.03 -15.02 8.66
N ALA A 201 -14.97 -14.52 7.85
CA ALA A 201 -16.22 -15.22 7.56
C ALA A 201 -15.98 -16.58 6.90
N ALA A 202 -15.02 -16.67 5.97
CA ALA A 202 -14.64 -17.93 5.34
C ALA A 202 -14.03 -18.93 6.34
N CYS A 203 -13.12 -18.47 7.20
CA CYS A 203 -12.54 -19.30 8.26
C CYS A 203 -13.61 -19.79 9.23
N GLN A 204 -14.50 -18.91 9.70
CA GLN A 204 -15.60 -19.26 10.59
C GLN A 204 -16.51 -20.33 9.97
N GLY A 205 -16.93 -20.13 8.71
CA GLY A 205 -17.77 -21.09 8.00
C GLY A 205 -17.11 -22.47 7.85
N ALA A 206 -15.79 -22.51 7.65
CA ALA A 206 -15.03 -23.76 7.62
C ALA A 206 -15.02 -24.48 8.98
N PHE A 207 -14.78 -23.76 10.07
CA PHE A 207 -14.84 -24.34 11.42
C PHE A 207 -16.24 -24.83 11.78
N GLU A 208 -17.29 -24.06 11.47
CA GLU A 208 -18.68 -24.49 11.71
C GLU A 208 -19.04 -25.76 10.94
N ALA A 209 -18.57 -25.89 9.70
CA ALA A 209 -18.77 -27.10 8.90
C ALA A 209 -18.07 -28.32 9.53
N LEU A 210 -16.83 -28.16 10.02
CA LEU A 210 -16.09 -29.20 10.72
C LEU A 210 -16.82 -29.65 12.00
N THR A 211 -17.26 -28.71 12.84
CA THR A 211 -18.01 -29.02 14.06
C THR A 211 -19.31 -29.79 13.77
N LYS A 212 -20.06 -29.40 12.74
CA LYS A 212 -21.27 -30.13 12.30
C LYS A 212 -20.95 -31.55 11.83
N GLN A 213 -19.81 -31.74 11.18
CA GLN A 213 -19.36 -33.04 10.68
C GLN A 213 -18.97 -33.97 11.84
N GLU A 214 -18.27 -33.44 12.85
CA GLU A 214 -17.90 -34.17 14.07
C GLU A 214 -19.13 -34.56 14.92
N ALA A 215 -20.14 -33.69 14.98
CA ALA A 215 -21.39 -33.93 15.70
C ALA A 215 -22.32 -34.97 15.01
N SER A 216 -22.11 -35.26 13.73
CA SER A 216 -22.95 -36.20 12.96
C SER A 216 -22.74 -37.66 13.41
N PRO A 217 -23.81 -38.45 13.62
CA PRO A 217 -23.71 -39.85 14.10
C PRO A 217 -22.87 -40.79 13.22
N LYS A 218 -22.60 -40.42 11.97
CA LYS A 218 -21.80 -41.21 11.02
C LYS A 218 -20.31 -41.31 11.40
N SER A 219 -19.76 -40.38 12.20
CA SER A 219 -18.36 -40.46 12.67
C SER A 219 -18.19 -41.41 13.88
N LYS A 220 -19.22 -41.52 14.73
CA LYS A 220 -19.20 -42.36 15.95
C LYS A 220 -19.35 -43.87 15.67
N GLY A 221 -19.77 -44.25 14.46
CA GLY A 221 -19.93 -45.65 14.05
C GLY A 221 -18.66 -46.33 13.50
N ALA A 222 -17.63 -45.56 13.15
CA ALA A 222 -16.38 -46.10 12.59
C ALA A 222 -15.36 -46.54 13.65
N VAL A 223 -15.54 -46.15 14.92
CA VAL A 223 -14.59 -46.43 16.02
C VAL A 223 -14.97 -47.66 16.85
N LYS A 224 -16.03 -48.40 16.47
CA LYS A 224 -16.44 -49.66 17.13
C LYS A 224 -16.44 -50.84 16.16
N LYS A 225 -15.29 -51.17 15.60
CA LYS A 225 -14.96 -52.49 15.08
C LYS A 225 -13.48 -52.74 15.26
N GLU A 226 -13.12 -53.27 16.43
CA GLU A 226 -12.13 -54.34 16.68
C GLU A 226 -12.07 -54.63 18.18
#